data_AF-A0A960LSF0-F1
#
_entry.id   AF-A0A960LSF0-F1
#
_cell.length_a   1.000
_cell.length_b   1.000
_cell.length_c   1.000
_cell.angle_alpha   90.00
_cell.angle_beta   90.00
_cell.angle_gamma   90.00
#
_symmetry.space_group_name_H-M   'P 1'
#
loop_
_entity.id
_entity.type
_entity.pdbx_description
1 polymer ?
#
loop_
_entity_poly.entity_id
_entity_poly.type
_entity_poly.pdbx_seq_one_letter_code
_entity_poly.pdbx_strand_id
1 'polypeptide(L)'
;MFTEWGVEDTSILVHSLGCNYLAALGRHLGFWAINEFPVKGKGGENIRPDAVWWNRSDKRVEFLAEFERFKPGKEGVLAQKAENLVHSYQSLDCSPPVVLLLGWALAGTDLTKAVSASSVAYNGFRYRDGHWVPGLHPDHRFLHYFAIFGQEKDGRLKILRISTPPGR
;
A
#
# COMPACT_ATOMS: atom_id res chain seq x y z
N MET A 1 7.26 11.74 -13.99
CA MET A 1 6.92 11.01 -12.74
C MET A 1 6.38 11.99 -11.69
N PHE A 2 5.52 11.61 -10.74
CA PHE A 2 4.85 12.58 -9.84
C PHE A 2 5.81 13.44 -8.99
N THR A 3 7.09 13.06 -8.90
CA THR A 3 8.16 13.76 -8.17
C THR A 3 9.26 14.33 -9.04
N GLU A 4 9.06 14.42 -10.36
CA GLU A 4 10.12 14.78 -11.33
C GLU A 4 10.73 16.17 -11.13
N TRP A 5 9.91 17.12 -10.67
CA TRP A 5 10.27 18.50 -10.36
C TRP A 5 10.73 18.69 -8.91
N GLY A 6 10.79 17.60 -8.13
CA GLY A 6 11.08 17.62 -6.69
C GLY A 6 9.85 17.98 -5.86
N VAL A 7 9.68 17.30 -4.73
CA VAL A 7 8.56 17.53 -3.81
C VAL A 7 9.05 17.74 -2.38
N GLU A 8 8.38 18.59 -1.62
CA GLU A 8 8.72 18.77 -0.21
C GLU A 8 8.19 17.61 0.64
N ASP A 9 8.95 17.20 1.65
CA ASP A 9 8.49 16.26 2.69
C ASP A 9 7.69 17.01 3.76
N THR A 10 6.61 17.66 3.34
CA THR A 10 5.77 18.50 4.20
C THR A 10 4.44 17.81 4.47
N SER A 11 4.12 17.60 5.76
CA SER A 11 2.87 16.95 6.19
C SER A 11 2.68 15.58 5.50
N ILE A 12 1.54 15.37 4.84
CA ILE A 12 1.20 14.17 4.09
C ILE A 12 1.42 14.31 2.58
N LEU A 13 2.13 15.35 2.09
CA LEU A 13 2.21 15.66 0.66
C LEU A 13 2.70 14.46 -0.17
N VAL A 14 3.81 13.84 0.22
CA VAL A 14 4.35 12.67 -0.49
C VAL A 14 3.34 11.52 -0.51
N HIS A 15 2.65 11.29 0.62
CA HIS A 15 1.60 10.29 0.74
C HIS A 15 0.44 10.59 -0.21
N SER A 16 -0.13 11.80 -0.17
CA SER A 16 -1.22 12.23 -1.04
C SER A 16 -0.86 12.10 -2.53
N LEU A 17 0.38 12.43 -2.89
CA LEU A 17 0.87 12.27 -4.27
C LEU A 17 0.95 10.79 -4.68
N GLY A 18 1.41 9.91 -3.80
CA GLY A 18 1.41 8.46 -4.05
C GLY A 18 0.02 7.89 -4.23
N CYS A 19 -0.94 8.23 -3.36
CA CYS A 19 -2.34 7.80 -3.49
C CYS A 19 -2.95 8.29 -4.82
N ASN A 20 -2.71 9.55 -5.17
CA ASN A 20 -3.16 10.12 -6.45
C ASN A 20 -2.51 9.43 -7.65
N TYR A 21 -1.22 9.13 -7.58
CA TYR A 21 -0.50 8.42 -8.64
C TYR A 21 -1.08 7.02 -8.85
N LEU A 22 -1.32 6.26 -7.78
CA LEU A 22 -1.92 4.92 -7.88
C LEU A 22 -3.32 4.99 -8.49
N ALA A 23 -4.18 5.93 -8.06
CA ALA A 23 -5.50 6.09 -8.65
C ALA A 23 -5.43 6.55 -10.13
N ALA A 24 -4.51 7.46 -10.47
CA ALA A 24 -4.30 7.92 -11.84
C ALA A 24 -3.80 6.80 -12.74
N LEU A 25 -2.88 5.96 -12.26
CA LEU A 25 -2.39 4.79 -12.98
C LEU A 25 -3.52 3.80 -13.28
N GLY A 26 -4.36 3.49 -12.29
CA GLY A 26 -5.52 2.63 -12.50
C GLY A 26 -6.45 3.16 -13.59
N ARG A 27 -6.74 4.47 -13.59
CA ARG A 27 -7.55 5.11 -14.65
C ARG A 27 -6.86 5.05 -16.00
N HIS A 28 -5.55 5.27 -16.07
CA HIS A 28 -4.76 5.18 -17.30
C HIS A 28 -4.79 3.77 -17.90
N LEU A 29 -4.77 2.73 -17.05
CA LEU A 29 -4.87 1.32 -17.44
C LEU A 29 -6.32 0.87 -17.75
N GLY A 30 -7.29 1.79 -17.74
CA GLY A 30 -8.68 1.51 -18.13
C GLY A 30 -9.57 1.03 -16.99
N PHE A 31 -9.09 0.97 -15.74
CA PHE A 31 -9.93 0.65 -14.59
C PHE A 31 -10.79 1.85 -14.17
N TRP A 32 -11.83 1.58 -13.37
CA TRP A 32 -12.40 2.61 -12.50
C TRP A 32 -11.51 2.64 -11.25
N ALA A 33 -10.93 3.79 -10.88
CA ALA A 33 -9.93 3.83 -9.82
C ALA A 33 -10.03 5.11 -8.99
N ILE A 34 -10.12 4.93 -7.67
CA ILE A 34 -10.26 6.02 -6.70
C ILE A 34 -9.32 5.79 -5.52
N ASN A 35 -9.09 6.86 -4.75
CA ASN A 35 -8.37 6.83 -3.49
C ASN A 35 -9.31 6.82 -2.28
N GLU A 36 -8.82 6.31 -1.15
CA GLU A 36 -9.49 6.34 0.17
C GLU A 36 -10.94 5.78 0.18
N PHE A 37 -11.21 4.75 -0.64
CA PHE A 37 -12.54 4.15 -0.71
C PHE A 37 -12.90 3.48 0.63
N PRO A 38 -14.07 3.78 1.23
CA PRO A 38 -14.48 3.14 2.46
C PRO A 38 -14.88 1.67 2.20
N VAL A 39 -14.10 0.75 2.77
CA VAL A 39 -14.44 -0.66 2.87
C VAL A 39 -15.01 -0.89 4.26
N LYS A 40 -16.26 -1.37 4.32
CA LYS A 40 -16.92 -1.71 5.58
C LYS A 40 -16.42 -3.08 6.03
N GLY A 41 -15.64 -3.08 7.10
CA GLY A 41 -15.15 -4.29 7.73
C GLY A 41 -16.27 -5.10 8.38
N LYS A 42 -16.02 -6.39 8.62
CA LYS A 42 -17.03 -7.31 9.18
C LYS A 42 -17.39 -6.98 10.63
N GLY A 43 -16.53 -6.25 11.35
CA GLY A 43 -16.78 -5.76 12.70
C GLY A 43 -17.43 -4.36 12.75
N GLY A 44 -17.70 -3.74 11.59
CA GLY A 44 -18.29 -2.40 11.51
C GLY A 44 -17.27 -1.26 11.41
N GLU A 45 -15.98 -1.56 11.52
CA GLU A 45 -14.89 -0.64 11.19
C GLU A 45 -14.94 -0.18 9.73
N ASN A 46 -14.51 1.06 9.48
CA ASN A 46 -14.31 1.55 8.12
C ASN A 46 -12.81 1.59 7.83
N ILE A 47 -12.38 0.72 6.93
CA ILE A 47 -11.00 0.68 6.43
C ILE A 47 -10.97 1.46 5.13
N ARG A 48 -9.90 2.20 4.90
CA ARG A 48 -9.75 3.02 3.69
C ARG A 48 -8.42 2.68 3.02
N PRO A 49 -8.41 1.70 2.09
CA PRO A 49 -7.26 1.51 1.24
C PRO A 49 -6.94 2.81 0.49
N ASP A 50 -5.66 3.13 0.37
CA ASP A 50 -5.19 4.34 -0.29
C ASP A 50 -5.57 4.37 -1.77
N ALA A 51 -5.66 3.20 -2.42
CA ALA A 51 -6.24 3.08 -3.76
C ALA A 51 -7.01 1.76 -3.95
N VAL A 52 -8.13 1.86 -4.69
CA VAL A 52 -8.95 0.72 -5.10
C VAL A 52 -9.29 0.83 -6.58
N TRP A 53 -9.09 -0.26 -7.33
CA TRP A 53 -9.44 -0.30 -8.75
C TRP A 53 -10.48 -1.37 -9.02
N TRP A 54 -11.44 -1.04 -9.90
CA TRP A 54 -12.48 -1.94 -10.37
C TRP A 54 -12.39 -2.16 -11.87
N ASN A 55 -12.68 -3.38 -12.27
CA ASN A 55 -12.97 -3.70 -13.65
C ASN A 55 -14.27 -2.99 -14.08
N ARG A 56 -14.25 -2.35 -15.25
CA ARG A 56 -15.39 -1.58 -15.76
C ARG A 56 -16.55 -2.46 -16.22
N SER A 57 -16.30 -3.68 -16.67
CA SER A 57 -17.35 -4.52 -17.25
C SER A 57 -18.18 -5.21 -16.18
N ASP A 58 -17.54 -5.72 -15.12
CA ASP A 58 -18.22 -6.54 -14.09
C ASP A 58 -18.19 -5.92 -12.69
N LYS A 59 -17.59 -4.74 -12.53
CA LYS A 59 -17.52 -3.99 -11.27
C LYS A 59 -16.81 -4.75 -10.14
N ARG A 60 -16.02 -5.79 -10.45
CA ARG A 60 -15.21 -6.45 -9.43
C ARG A 60 -13.99 -5.62 -9.08
N VAL A 61 -13.58 -5.64 -7.81
CA VAL A 61 -12.32 -5.05 -7.38
C VAL A 61 -11.17 -5.91 -7.91
N GLU A 62 -10.26 -5.29 -8.65
CA GLU A 62 -9.09 -5.96 -9.24
C GLU A 62 -7.79 -5.66 -8.48
N PHE A 63 -7.78 -4.55 -7.71
CA PHE A 63 -6.57 -4.05 -7.07
C PHE A 63 -6.88 -3.28 -5.79
N LEU A 64 -6.10 -3.54 -4.75
CA LEU A 64 -6.03 -2.75 -3.51
C LEU A 64 -4.60 -2.27 -3.29
N ALA A 65 -4.42 -1.06 -2.80
CA ALA A 65 -3.10 -0.59 -2.40
C ALA A 65 -3.07 0.31 -1.18
N GLU A 66 -1.92 0.27 -0.51
CA GLU A 66 -1.46 1.23 0.49
C GLU A 66 -0.15 1.86 0.00
N PHE A 67 0.02 3.16 0.28
CA PHE A 67 1.22 3.92 0.03
C PHE A 67 1.71 4.59 1.31
N GLU A 68 2.68 4.00 2.01
CA GLU A 68 3.02 4.43 3.37
C GLU A 68 4.50 4.77 3.53
N ARG A 69 4.78 5.75 4.39
CA ARG A 69 6.17 6.09 4.69
C ARG A 69 6.75 5.04 5.62
N PHE A 70 7.91 4.50 5.24
CA PHE A 70 8.71 3.70 6.13
C PHE A 70 9.78 4.56 6.82
N LYS A 71 9.78 4.52 8.16
CA LYS A 71 10.79 5.13 9.02
C LYS A 71 11.33 4.06 9.99
N PRO A 72 12.65 3.99 10.21
CA PRO A 72 13.22 3.18 11.29
C PRO A 72 12.59 3.55 12.65
N GLY A 73 12.29 2.54 13.48
CA GLY A 73 11.59 2.73 14.75
C GLY A 73 10.06 2.90 14.63
N LYS A 74 9.51 2.82 13.41
CA LYS A 74 8.07 2.82 13.12
C LYS A 74 7.66 1.61 12.29
N GLU A 75 8.34 0.48 12.49
CA GLU A 75 8.14 -0.77 11.74
C GLU A 75 6.70 -1.27 11.84
N GLY A 76 6.05 -1.07 12.99
CA GLY A 76 4.65 -1.46 13.23
C GLY A 76 3.66 -0.75 12.31
N VAL A 77 3.99 0.43 11.76
CA VAL A 77 3.10 1.16 10.84
C VAL A 77 2.94 0.40 9.54
N LEU A 78 4.04 -0.12 8.98
CA LEU A 78 3.99 -0.84 7.71
C LEU A 78 3.27 -2.19 7.84
N ALA A 79 3.48 -2.88 8.97
CA ALA A 79 2.72 -4.08 9.32
C ALA A 79 1.22 -3.78 9.46
N GLN A 80 0.85 -2.69 10.16
CA GLN A 80 -0.54 -2.26 10.29
C GLN A 80 -1.19 -1.94 8.94
N LYS A 81 -0.45 -1.37 7.99
CA LYS A 81 -0.95 -1.16 6.62
C LYS A 81 -1.16 -2.48 5.87
N ALA A 82 -0.28 -3.46 6.05
CA ALA A 82 -0.51 -4.80 5.51
C ALA A 82 -1.77 -5.46 6.13
N GLU A 83 -1.99 -5.32 7.44
CA GLU A 83 -3.20 -5.78 8.12
C GLU A 83 -4.46 -5.12 7.55
N ASN A 84 -4.45 -3.80 7.32
CA ASN A 84 -5.56 -3.07 6.70
C ASN A 84 -5.86 -3.57 5.29
N LEU A 85 -4.84 -3.86 4.48
CA LEU A 85 -5.01 -4.43 3.14
C LEU A 85 -5.64 -5.82 3.19
N VAL A 86 -5.12 -6.69 4.05
CA VAL A 86 -5.65 -8.06 4.22
C VAL A 86 -7.09 -8.01 4.71
N HIS A 87 -7.39 -7.15 5.68
CA HIS A 87 -8.76 -7.01 6.16
C HIS A 87 -9.67 -6.46 5.05
N SER A 88 -9.27 -5.41 4.35
CA SER A 88 -10.04 -4.88 3.22
C SER A 88 -10.31 -5.96 2.17
N TYR A 89 -9.29 -6.77 1.83
CA TYR A 89 -9.42 -7.92 0.95
C TYR A 89 -10.46 -8.93 1.45
N GLN A 90 -10.49 -9.24 2.75
CA GLN A 90 -11.44 -10.19 3.36
C GLN A 90 -12.86 -9.62 3.56
N SER A 91 -13.01 -8.30 3.52
CA SER A 91 -14.29 -7.60 3.68
C SER A 91 -15.04 -7.38 2.37
N LEU A 92 -14.36 -7.48 1.24
CA LEU A 92 -14.98 -7.38 -0.08
C LEU A 92 -15.69 -8.70 -0.43
N ASP A 93 -16.82 -8.61 -1.13
CA ASP A 93 -17.54 -9.78 -1.67
C ASP A 93 -16.80 -10.46 -2.83
N CYS A 94 -15.67 -9.87 -3.25
CA CYS A 94 -14.76 -10.42 -4.24
C CYS A 94 -13.36 -10.49 -3.65
N SER A 95 -12.49 -11.29 -4.27
CA SER A 95 -11.10 -11.42 -3.86
C SER A 95 -10.19 -10.76 -4.89
N PRO A 96 -9.72 -9.53 -4.65
CA PRO A 96 -8.84 -8.83 -5.57
C PRO A 96 -7.58 -9.65 -5.88
N PRO A 97 -7.27 -9.92 -7.17
CA PRO A 97 -6.12 -10.73 -7.54
C PRO A 97 -4.78 -10.08 -7.19
N VAL A 98 -4.75 -8.75 -7.02
CA VAL A 98 -3.52 -8.00 -6.72
C VAL A 98 -3.73 -7.10 -5.51
N VAL A 99 -2.82 -7.19 -4.55
CA VAL A 99 -2.74 -6.35 -3.36
C VAL A 99 -1.34 -5.76 -3.28
N LEU A 100 -1.20 -4.43 -3.24
CA LEU A 100 0.07 -3.71 -3.24
C LEU A 100 0.29 -2.97 -1.92
N LEU A 101 1.41 -3.25 -1.26
CA LEU A 101 2.00 -2.36 -0.27
C LEU A 101 3.19 -1.66 -0.90
N LEU A 102 3.03 -0.38 -1.23
CA LEU A 102 4.10 0.47 -1.75
C LEU A 102 4.62 1.37 -0.64
N GLY A 103 5.68 0.94 0.04
CA GLY A 103 6.38 1.80 0.97
C GLY A 103 7.09 2.93 0.24
N TRP A 104 7.41 4.02 0.95
CA TRP A 104 8.44 4.95 0.51
C TRP A 104 9.40 5.30 1.64
N ALA A 105 10.67 5.46 1.29
CA ALA A 105 11.75 5.69 2.25
C ALA A 105 12.81 6.62 1.66
N LEU A 106 13.58 7.27 2.53
CA LEU A 106 14.74 8.05 2.09
C LEU A 106 15.91 7.13 1.73
N ALA A 107 16.72 7.54 0.75
CA ALA A 107 17.95 6.85 0.40
C ALA A 107 18.83 6.67 1.64
N GLY A 108 19.36 5.45 1.82
CA GLY A 108 20.13 5.08 3.02
C GLY A 108 19.29 4.50 4.18
N THR A 109 17.96 4.47 4.06
CA THR A 109 17.10 3.79 5.06
C THR A 109 17.31 2.27 5.02
N ASP A 110 17.53 1.65 6.18
CA ASP A 110 17.59 0.19 6.32
C ASP A 110 16.19 -0.45 6.21
N LEU A 111 15.95 -1.15 5.10
CA LEU A 111 14.67 -1.78 4.78
C LEU A 111 14.54 -3.23 5.27
N THR A 112 15.56 -3.81 5.92
CA THR A 112 15.53 -5.22 6.36
C THR A 112 14.39 -5.51 7.34
N LYS A 113 13.95 -4.49 8.08
CA LYS A 113 12.83 -4.61 9.03
C LYS A 113 11.44 -4.54 8.39
N ALA A 114 11.34 -4.28 7.09
CA ALA A 114 10.07 -4.25 6.38
C ALA A 114 9.50 -5.65 6.06
N VAL A 115 10.28 -6.72 6.26
CA VAL A 115 9.92 -8.09 5.83
C VAL A 115 8.64 -8.61 6.50
N SER A 116 8.30 -8.14 7.70
CA SER A 116 7.12 -8.57 8.46
C SER A 116 5.79 -8.36 7.72
N ALA A 117 5.67 -7.32 6.89
CA ALA A 117 4.45 -7.02 6.15
C ALA A 117 4.07 -8.12 5.15
N SER A 118 5.05 -8.77 4.51
CA SER A 118 4.79 -9.87 3.58
C SER A 118 4.27 -11.13 4.29
N SER A 119 4.72 -11.36 5.53
CA SER A 119 4.25 -12.49 6.35
C SER A 119 2.78 -12.32 6.73
N VAL A 120 2.37 -11.11 7.13
CA VAL A 120 0.98 -10.77 7.44
C VAL A 120 0.06 -11.05 6.25
N ALA A 121 0.49 -10.68 5.03
CA ALA A 121 -0.32 -10.84 3.83
C ALA A 121 -0.73 -12.30 3.56
N TYR A 122 0.20 -13.24 3.68
CA TYR A 122 -0.09 -14.65 3.36
C TYR A 122 -0.54 -15.46 4.57
N ASN A 123 0.00 -15.19 5.76
CA ASN A 123 -0.35 -15.97 6.95
C ASN A 123 -1.65 -15.49 7.59
N GLY A 124 -2.08 -14.25 7.34
CA GLY A 124 -3.15 -13.60 8.09
C GLY A 124 -2.65 -13.03 9.41
N PHE A 125 -3.57 -12.51 10.21
CA PHE A 125 -3.26 -11.90 11.50
C PHE A 125 -4.44 -12.00 12.48
N ARG A 126 -4.14 -11.75 13.75
CA ARG A 126 -5.13 -11.78 14.83
C ARG A 126 -5.25 -10.41 15.48
N TYR A 127 -6.46 -9.91 15.60
CA TYR A 127 -6.74 -8.71 16.38
C TYR A 127 -6.49 -8.95 17.87
N ARG A 128 -6.35 -7.86 18.63
CA ARG A 128 -6.16 -7.90 20.09
C ARG A 128 -7.33 -8.53 20.83
N ASP A 129 -8.53 -8.45 20.27
CA ASP A 129 -9.75 -9.08 20.78
C ASP A 129 -9.85 -10.59 20.45
N GLY A 130 -8.86 -11.14 19.75
CA GLY A 130 -8.78 -12.55 19.37
C GLY A 130 -9.41 -12.89 18.02
N HIS A 131 -10.06 -11.94 17.34
CA HIS A 131 -10.62 -12.16 16.00
C HIS A 131 -9.52 -12.51 15.00
N TRP A 132 -9.73 -13.57 14.23
CA TRP A 132 -8.79 -14.06 13.21
C TRP A 132 -9.17 -13.56 11.82
N VAL A 133 -8.21 -12.96 11.11
CA VAL A 133 -8.35 -12.55 9.73
C VAL A 133 -7.43 -13.42 8.85
N PRO A 134 -7.98 -14.24 7.95
CA PRO A 134 -7.17 -15.09 7.08
C PRO A 134 -6.38 -14.27 6.06
N GLY A 135 -5.22 -14.79 5.65
CA GLY A 135 -4.40 -14.20 4.59
C GLY A 135 -5.02 -14.30 3.19
N LEU A 136 -4.28 -13.81 2.19
CA LEU A 136 -4.71 -13.84 0.80
C LEU A 136 -4.84 -15.28 0.25
N HIS A 137 -5.68 -15.45 -0.77
CA HIS A 137 -5.75 -16.72 -1.50
C HIS A 137 -4.40 -17.02 -2.20
N PRO A 138 -3.96 -18.29 -2.30
CA PRO A 138 -2.67 -18.65 -2.91
C PRO A 138 -2.46 -18.17 -4.35
N ASP A 139 -3.55 -18.06 -5.12
CA ASP A 139 -3.51 -17.58 -6.51
C ASP A 139 -3.40 -16.06 -6.62
N HIS A 140 -3.61 -15.32 -5.53
CA HIS A 140 -3.53 -13.87 -5.51
C HIS A 140 -2.13 -13.40 -5.13
N ARG A 141 -1.81 -12.17 -5.53
CA ARG A 141 -0.45 -11.63 -5.44
C ARG A 141 -0.37 -10.49 -4.44
N PHE A 142 0.49 -10.67 -3.43
CA PHE A 142 0.95 -9.56 -2.60
C PHE A 142 2.25 -8.96 -3.15
N LEU A 143 2.14 -7.75 -3.67
CA LEU A 143 3.26 -6.95 -4.15
C LEU A 143 3.74 -6.06 -3.01
N HIS A 144 5.03 -6.14 -2.68
CA HIS A 144 5.64 -5.30 -1.65
C HIS A 144 6.88 -4.64 -2.25
N TYR A 145 6.80 -3.32 -2.42
CA TYR A 145 7.84 -2.51 -3.04
C TYR A 145 8.08 -1.24 -2.24
N PHE A 146 9.21 -0.60 -2.52
CA PHE A 146 9.62 0.68 -1.96
C PHE A 146 9.96 1.67 -3.07
N ALA A 147 9.37 2.85 -3.02
CA ALA A 147 9.89 4.01 -3.72
C ALA A 147 11.00 4.67 -2.86
N ILE A 148 12.23 4.68 -3.37
CA ILE A 148 13.38 5.24 -2.67
C ILE A 148 13.58 6.68 -3.12
N PHE A 149 13.47 7.61 -2.18
CA PHE A 149 13.59 9.05 -2.41
C PHE A 149 14.99 9.55 -2.05
N GLY A 150 15.64 10.24 -2.98
CA GLY A 150 16.83 11.04 -2.75
C GLY A 150 16.44 12.48 -2.44
N GLN A 151 17.27 13.16 -1.64
CA GLN A 151 17.11 14.57 -1.35
C GLN A 151 18.05 15.41 -2.23
N GLU A 152 17.49 16.37 -2.94
CA GLU A 152 18.21 17.35 -3.75
C GLU A 152 18.83 18.44 -2.87
N LYS A 153 19.72 19.27 -3.44
CA LYS A 153 20.41 20.36 -2.72
C LYS A 153 19.45 21.39 -2.12
N ASP A 154 18.29 21.60 -2.73
CA ASP A 154 17.24 22.51 -2.25
C ASP A 154 16.31 21.87 -1.22
N GLY A 155 16.61 20.64 -0.78
CA GLY A 155 15.85 19.90 0.21
C GLY A 155 14.67 19.11 -0.35
N ARG A 156 14.33 19.26 -1.63
CA ARG A 156 13.22 18.52 -2.27
C ARG A 156 13.57 17.06 -2.51
N LEU A 157 12.55 16.22 -2.48
CA LEU A 157 12.68 14.79 -2.71
C LEU A 157 12.36 14.41 -4.15
N LYS A 158 13.17 13.53 -4.73
CA LYS A 158 12.90 12.84 -6.00
C LYS A 158 13.03 11.34 -5.79
N ILE A 159 12.18 10.56 -6.46
CA ILE A 159 12.36 9.11 -6.46
C ILE A 159 13.59 8.79 -7.33
N LEU A 160 14.51 8.02 -6.76
CA LEU A 160 15.71 7.53 -7.44
C LEU A 160 15.46 6.16 -8.07
N ARG A 161 14.72 5.29 -7.39
CA ARG A 161 14.45 3.92 -7.82
C ARG A 161 13.27 3.31 -7.09
N ILE A 162 12.75 2.22 -7.65
CA ILE A 162 11.85 1.30 -6.96
C ILE A 162 12.65 0.05 -6.58
N SER A 163 12.43 -0.49 -5.38
CA SER A 163 13.09 -1.72 -4.91
C SER A 163 12.12 -2.64 -4.17
N THR A 164 12.41 -3.93 -4.13
CA THR A 164 11.76 -4.85 -3.18
C THR A 164 12.43 -4.74 -1.80
N PRO A 165 11.74 -5.17 -0.72
CA PRO A 165 12.41 -5.42 0.56
C PRO A 165 13.60 -6.39 0.38
N PRO A 166 14.68 -6.27 1.17
CA PRO A 166 15.78 -7.24 1.17
C PRO A 166 15.28 -8.63 1.59
N GLY A 167 15.81 -9.70 0.99
CA GLY A 167 15.55 -11.09 1.41
C GLY A 167 14.25 -11.72 0.88
N ARG A 168 13.76 -11.30 -0.29
CA ARG A 168 12.84 -12.12 -1.08
C ARG A 168 13.58 -13.24 -1.80
#